data_AF-A0AAC9HSW5-F1
#
_entry.id   AF-A0AAC9HSW5-F1
#
_cell.length_a   1.000
_cell.length_b   1.000
_cell.length_c   1.000
_cell.angle_alpha   90.00
_cell.angle_beta   90.00
_cell.angle_gamma   90.00
#
_symmetry.space_group_name_H-M   'P 1'
#
loop_
_entity.id
_entity.type
_entity.pdbx_description
1 polymer ?
#
loop_
_entity_poly.entity_id
_entity_poly.type
_entity_poly.pdbx_seq_one_letter_code
_entity_poly.pdbx_strand_id
1 'polypeptide(L)'
;MTTASFRLAEDRTPTDLDDDAYPLPSGALIGVAHPAMLHDDLTRWAAIFADYEIMQSFPQIGAVVPPLTDEERAGPRLSRFEGSTVPTRALSSLLRRGWHRAEEGPVTMFHRPVAADRRVEIWLDPGYTPGASVNAKEQTLREVRLVCEGTPLSEVRTEAEHAVTQFNVLDEVDCHKIVYDLTQLAR
;
A
#
# COMPACT_ATOMS: atom_id res chain seq x y z
N MET A 1 -9.87 -6.17 14.66
CA MET A 1 -9.55 -4.92 15.38
C MET A 1 -8.33 -5.19 16.25
N THR A 2 -7.30 -4.36 16.15
CA THR A 2 -6.16 -4.37 17.09
C THR A 2 -6.66 -3.90 18.45
N THR A 3 -6.44 -4.68 19.49
CA THR A 3 -6.91 -4.36 20.85
C THR A 3 -5.83 -3.75 21.72
N ALA A 4 -4.55 -3.94 21.35
CA ALA A 4 -3.38 -3.38 22.00
C ALA A 4 -2.14 -3.55 21.10
N SER A 5 -1.08 -2.83 21.41
CA SER A 5 0.26 -2.99 20.82
C SER A 5 1.29 -3.16 21.93
N PHE A 6 2.35 -3.93 21.66
CA PHE A 6 3.47 -4.14 22.57
C PHE A 6 4.76 -4.33 21.77
N ARG A 7 5.91 -4.17 22.43
CA ARG A 7 7.21 -4.63 21.93
C ARG A 7 7.72 -5.79 22.79
N LEU A 8 8.70 -6.51 22.29
CA LEU A 8 9.50 -7.41 23.13
C LEU A 8 10.71 -6.63 23.64
N ALA A 9 10.88 -6.56 24.96
CA ALA A 9 12.10 -6.06 25.58
C ALA A 9 13.28 -7.03 25.33
N GLU A 10 14.48 -6.66 25.78
CA GLU A 10 15.71 -7.45 25.55
C GLU A 10 15.60 -8.88 26.13
N ASP A 11 14.95 -9.01 27.29
CA ASP A 11 14.66 -10.28 27.95
C ASP A 11 13.47 -11.04 27.34
N ARG A 12 12.88 -10.50 26.27
CA ARG A 12 11.67 -10.98 25.58
C ARG A 12 10.39 -10.86 26.38
N THR A 13 10.39 -10.08 27.45
CA THR A 13 9.15 -9.70 28.13
C THR A 13 8.37 -8.73 27.25
N PRO A 14 7.06 -8.94 27.04
CA PRO A 14 6.22 -7.95 26.36
C PRO A 14 6.11 -6.67 27.18
N THR A 15 6.33 -5.51 26.56
CA THR A 15 6.11 -4.20 27.19
C THR A 15 5.23 -3.29 26.34
N ASP A 16 4.41 -2.46 26.99
CA ASP A 16 3.53 -1.50 26.33
C ASP A 16 4.24 -0.15 26.07
N LEU A 17 3.45 0.89 25.82
CA LEU A 17 3.93 2.24 25.49
C LEU A 17 4.49 3.02 26.68
N ASP A 18 4.18 2.59 27.90
CA ASP A 18 4.68 3.17 29.13
C ASP A 18 5.86 2.35 29.68
N ASP A 19 6.32 1.36 28.89
CA ASP A 19 7.35 0.38 29.20
C ASP A 19 7.01 -0.55 30.38
N ASP A 20 5.72 -0.62 30.70
CA ASP A 20 5.20 -1.53 31.71
C ASP A 20 5.05 -2.94 31.13
N ALA A 21 5.21 -3.95 31.99
CA ALA A 21 5.03 -5.34 31.60
C ALA A 21 3.61 -5.57 31.09
N TYR A 22 3.50 -6.03 29.84
CA TYR A 22 2.23 -6.26 29.18
C TYR A 22 1.85 -7.75 29.25
N PRO A 23 0.90 -8.16 30.12
CA PRO A 23 0.51 -9.55 30.24
C PRO A 23 -0.31 -9.98 29.01
N LEU A 24 0.27 -10.82 28.16
CA LEU A 24 -0.42 -11.36 26.98
C LEU A 24 -1.60 -12.25 27.39
N PRO A 25 -2.84 -11.93 27.00
CA PRO A 25 -3.99 -12.77 27.30
C PRO A 25 -3.85 -14.16 26.69
N SER A 26 -4.28 -15.19 27.41
CA SER A 26 -4.33 -16.55 26.85
C SER A 26 -5.27 -16.59 25.64
N GLY A 27 -4.79 -17.14 24.52
CA GLY A 27 -5.55 -17.19 23.27
C GLY A 27 -5.52 -15.90 22.43
N ALA A 28 -4.71 -14.91 22.80
CA ALA A 28 -4.53 -13.71 21.97
C ALA A 28 -3.94 -14.07 20.59
N LEU A 29 -4.48 -13.46 19.54
CA LEU A 29 -3.89 -13.49 18.21
C LEU A 29 -2.83 -12.39 18.12
N ILE A 30 -1.58 -12.78 17.91
CA ILE A 30 -0.44 -11.87 17.80
C ILE A 30 -0.09 -11.70 16.32
N GLY A 31 0.04 -10.45 15.89
CA GLY A 31 0.47 -10.09 14.54
C GLY A 31 1.61 -9.07 14.59
N VAL A 32 2.35 -8.98 13.49
CA VAL A 32 3.35 -7.91 13.31
C VAL A 32 2.62 -6.58 13.15
N ALA A 33 2.95 -5.60 14.00
CA ALA A 33 2.35 -4.28 13.93
C ALA A 33 2.63 -3.60 12.58
N HIS A 34 1.60 -3.01 12.01
CA HIS A 34 1.69 -2.20 10.79
C HIS A 34 1.39 -0.74 11.18
N PRO A 35 2.08 0.27 10.63
CA PRO A 35 1.88 1.68 11.02
C PRO A 35 0.42 2.13 11.02
N ALA A 36 -0.30 1.75 9.96
CA ALA A 36 -1.73 2.03 9.82
C ALA A 36 -2.63 1.41 10.92
N MET A 37 -2.13 0.46 11.72
CA MET A 37 -2.89 -0.08 12.84
C MET A 37 -2.61 0.64 14.15
N LEU A 38 -1.51 1.40 14.23
CA LEU A 38 -1.05 2.04 15.48
C LEU A 38 -1.68 3.41 15.71
N HIS A 39 -2.22 4.07 14.68
CA HIS A 39 -2.92 5.35 14.81
C HIS A 39 -2.11 6.36 15.66
N ASP A 40 -2.71 6.89 16.73
CA ASP A 40 -2.10 7.88 17.64
C ASP A 40 -0.88 7.32 18.41
N ASP A 41 -0.78 6.00 18.58
CA ASP A 41 0.33 5.35 19.27
C ASP A 41 1.59 5.28 18.40
N LEU A 42 1.48 5.49 17.09
CA LEU A 42 2.59 5.37 16.15
C LEU A 42 3.77 6.27 16.52
N THR A 43 3.51 7.52 16.89
CA THR A 43 4.56 8.47 17.28
C THR A 43 5.24 8.07 18.57
N ARG A 44 4.48 7.51 19.53
CA ARG A 44 5.04 7.02 20.80
C ARG A 44 5.92 5.79 20.57
N TRP A 45 5.47 4.85 19.72
CA TRP A 45 6.30 3.73 19.30
C TRP A 45 7.56 4.17 18.57
N ALA A 46 7.47 5.18 17.69
CA ALA A 46 8.63 5.72 16.99
C ALA A 46 9.66 6.31 17.97
N ALA A 47 9.20 7.01 19.01
CA ALA A 47 10.05 7.53 20.08
C ALA A 47 10.74 6.40 20.86
N ILE A 48 9.99 5.37 21.27
CA ILE A 48 10.57 4.20 21.97
C ILE A 48 11.65 3.52 21.13
N PHE A 49 11.42 3.34 19.82
CA PHE A 49 12.44 2.75 18.94
C PHE A 49 13.69 3.64 18.84
N ALA A 50 13.55 4.95 18.85
CA ALA A 50 14.67 5.89 18.85
C ALA A 50 15.43 5.87 20.19
N ASP A 51 14.71 5.93 21.31
CA ASP A 51 15.27 5.97 22.67
C ASP A 51 16.07 4.70 23.00
N TYR A 52 15.57 3.54 22.55
CA TYR A 52 16.24 2.24 22.71
C TYR A 52 17.18 1.89 21.56
N GLU A 53 17.42 2.82 20.63
CA GLU A 53 18.27 2.62 19.44
C GLU A 53 17.94 1.33 18.65
N ILE A 54 16.66 0.98 18.58
CA ILE A 54 16.19 -0.26 17.96
C ILE A 54 16.33 -0.13 16.44
N MET A 55 17.39 -0.75 15.92
CA MET A 55 17.61 -0.85 14.48
C MET A 55 16.56 -1.75 13.82
N GLN A 56 15.73 -1.16 12.98
CA GLN A 56 14.72 -1.89 12.24
C GLN A 56 15.33 -2.55 11.01
N SER A 57 15.13 -3.86 10.84
CA SER A 57 15.60 -4.59 9.65
C SER A 57 14.91 -4.13 8.36
N PHE A 58 13.71 -3.57 8.48
CA PHE A 58 12.94 -2.89 7.45
C PHE A 58 12.19 -1.74 8.11
N PRO A 59 11.87 -0.64 7.40
CA PRO A 59 11.20 0.50 7.99
C PRO A 59 9.77 0.12 8.38
N GLN A 60 9.59 -0.43 9.59
CA GLN A 60 8.31 -0.91 10.06
C GLN A 60 7.52 0.29 10.59
N ILE A 61 8.01 0.97 11.62
CA ILE A 61 7.34 2.12 12.25
C ILE A 61 7.58 3.42 11.48
N GLY A 62 8.72 3.52 10.77
CA GLY A 62 9.10 4.73 10.02
C GLY A 62 8.53 4.84 8.60
N ALA A 63 7.84 3.82 8.08
CA ALA A 63 7.31 3.80 6.71
C ALA A 63 5.97 4.52 6.55
N VAL A 64 5.81 5.68 7.17
CA VAL A 64 4.54 6.41 7.17
C VAL A 64 4.32 7.13 5.86
N VAL A 65 3.13 6.97 5.29
CA VAL A 65 2.61 7.79 4.19
C VAL A 65 1.32 8.49 4.60
N PRO A 66 1.00 9.66 4.00
CA PRO A 66 -0.27 10.32 4.26
C PRO A 66 -1.45 9.39 3.97
N PRO A 67 -2.42 9.23 4.88
CA PRO A 67 -3.57 8.35 4.70
C PRO A 67 -4.43 8.78 3.49
N LEU A 68 -5.42 7.97 3.13
CA LEU A 68 -6.43 8.38 2.14
C LEU A 68 -7.23 9.56 2.71
N THR A 69 -7.49 10.56 1.88
CA THR A 69 -8.46 11.63 2.22
C THR A 69 -9.88 11.06 2.22
N ASP A 70 -10.83 11.76 2.85
CA ASP A 70 -12.24 11.36 2.82
C ASP A 70 -12.79 11.28 1.39
N GLU A 71 -12.33 12.17 0.50
CA GLU A 71 -12.67 12.16 -0.91
C GLU A 71 -12.11 10.91 -1.62
N GLU A 72 -10.85 10.56 -1.39
CA GLU A 72 -10.25 9.34 -1.95
C GLU A 72 -10.94 8.08 -1.43
N ARG A 73 -11.32 8.06 -0.14
CA ARG A 73 -12.08 6.95 0.45
C ARG A 73 -13.47 6.82 -0.17
N ALA A 74 -14.16 7.94 -0.41
CA ALA A 74 -15.49 7.95 -1.02
C ALA A 74 -15.45 7.77 -2.55
N GLY A 75 -14.28 7.88 -3.16
CA GLY A 75 -14.09 7.79 -4.60
C GLY A 75 -13.56 6.43 -5.07
N PRO A 76 -13.65 6.15 -6.38
CA PRO A 76 -13.06 4.95 -6.97
C PRO A 76 -11.61 5.13 -7.42
N ARG A 77 -11.03 6.32 -7.23
CA ARG A 77 -9.73 6.72 -7.78
C ARG A 77 -8.86 7.40 -6.74
N LEU A 78 -7.55 7.22 -6.87
CA LEU A 78 -6.53 7.95 -6.09
C LEU A 78 -5.93 9.06 -6.95
N SER A 79 -6.71 10.13 -7.14
CA SER A 79 -6.37 11.24 -8.04
C SER A 79 -5.04 11.93 -7.70
N ARG A 80 -4.58 11.86 -6.45
CA ARG A 80 -3.28 12.44 -6.04
C ARG A 80 -2.07 11.88 -6.79
N PHE A 81 -2.17 10.65 -7.29
CA PHE A 81 -1.08 10.00 -8.02
C PHE A 81 -1.21 10.16 -9.53
N GLU A 82 -2.37 10.57 -10.01
CA GLU A 82 -2.66 10.66 -11.43
C GLU A 82 -1.93 11.83 -12.07
N GLY A 83 -1.41 11.63 -13.27
CA GLY A 83 -0.54 12.59 -13.95
C GLY A 83 0.92 12.59 -13.46
N SER A 84 1.27 11.79 -12.44
CA SER A 84 2.65 11.70 -11.97
C SER A 84 3.54 10.96 -12.96
N THR A 85 4.69 11.55 -13.28
CA THR A 85 5.71 10.92 -14.13
C THR A 85 6.66 10.09 -13.28
N VAL A 86 6.86 8.82 -13.65
CA VAL A 86 7.75 7.89 -12.98
C VAL A 86 8.73 7.26 -13.97
N PRO A 87 9.99 6.98 -13.57
CA PRO A 87 10.90 6.25 -14.45
C PRO A 87 10.37 4.86 -14.76
N THR A 88 10.38 4.43 -16.02
CA THR A 88 9.89 3.10 -16.43
C THR A 88 10.57 1.97 -15.67
N ARG A 89 11.86 2.14 -15.35
CA ARG A 89 12.62 1.17 -14.54
C ARG A 89 12.06 0.99 -13.13
N ALA A 90 11.47 2.03 -12.53
CA ALA A 90 10.94 1.99 -11.17
C ALA A 90 9.70 1.08 -11.07
N LEU A 91 8.93 0.95 -12.15
CA LEU A 91 7.74 0.09 -12.23
C LEU A 91 8.06 -1.39 -11.99
N SER A 92 9.28 -1.84 -12.30
CA SER A 92 9.72 -3.21 -12.00
C SER A 92 9.69 -3.53 -10.50
N SER A 93 9.79 -2.51 -9.63
CA SER A 93 9.71 -2.70 -8.18
C SER A 93 8.32 -3.16 -7.72
N LEU A 94 7.26 -2.79 -8.46
CA LEU A 94 5.89 -3.18 -8.15
C LEU A 94 5.70 -4.71 -8.16
N LEU A 95 6.39 -5.42 -9.06
CA LEU A 95 6.32 -6.88 -9.15
C LEU A 95 6.75 -7.55 -7.83
N ARG A 96 7.80 -7.03 -7.20
CA ARG A 96 8.29 -7.52 -5.89
C ARG A 96 7.38 -7.14 -4.73
N ARG A 97 6.45 -6.22 -4.94
CA ARG A 97 5.49 -5.75 -3.95
C ARG A 97 4.10 -6.35 -4.15
N GLY A 98 3.97 -7.39 -4.97
CA GLY A 98 2.71 -8.11 -5.16
C GLY A 98 1.78 -7.49 -6.20
N TRP A 99 2.31 -6.63 -7.08
CA TRP A 99 1.59 -6.18 -8.27
C TRP A 99 1.90 -7.12 -9.44
N HIS A 100 0.94 -7.22 -10.34
CA HIS A 100 0.95 -8.06 -11.52
C HIS A 100 0.74 -7.20 -12.76
N ARG A 101 1.21 -7.70 -13.90
CA ARG A 101 1.02 -7.09 -15.23
C ARG A 101 0.84 -8.22 -16.26
N ALA A 102 0.40 -7.88 -17.47
CA ALA A 102 0.41 -8.85 -18.57
C ALA A 102 1.83 -9.39 -18.79
N GLU A 103 1.95 -10.71 -18.93
CA GLU A 103 3.22 -11.39 -19.19
C GLU A 103 3.70 -11.14 -20.62
N GLU A 104 2.76 -11.11 -21.56
CA GLU A 104 2.99 -10.89 -22.98
C GLU A 104 2.49 -9.53 -23.45
N GLY A 105 3.17 -8.98 -24.45
CA GLY A 105 2.79 -7.71 -25.07
C GLY A 105 3.17 -6.46 -24.28
N PRO A 106 2.65 -5.29 -24.71
CA PRO A 106 2.90 -4.02 -24.04
C PRO A 106 2.31 -3.99 -22.63
N VAL A 107 3.07 -3.43 -21.70
CA VAL A 107 2.65 -3.14 -20.34
C VAL A 107 2.02 -1.75 -20.34
N THR A 108 0.69 -1.72 -20.27
CA THR A 108 -0.11 -0.48 -20.11
C THR A 108 -0.77 -0.39 -18.75
N MET A 109 -0.74 -1.47 -17.95
CA MET A 109 -1.38 -1.50 -16.65
C MET A 109 -0.71 -2.50 -15.69
N PHE A 110 -0.65 -2.11 -14.41
CA PHE A 110 -0.39 -3.01 -13.29
C PHE A 110 -1.66 -3.20 -12.46
N HIS A 111 -1.83 -4.36 -11.82
CA HIS A 111 -2.92 -4.60 -10.90
C HIS A 111 -2.46 -5.36 -9.65
N ARG A 112 -3.18 -5.19 -8.55
CA ARG A 112 -2.91 -5.90 -7.29
C ARG A 112 -4.23 -6.29 -6.62
N PRO A 113 -4.46 -7.58 -6.33
CA PRO A 113 -5.58 -8.01 -5.49
C PRO A 113 -5.47 -7.38 -4.10
N VAL A 114 -6.56 -6.79 -3.63
CA VAL A 114 -6.67 -6.16 -2.30
C VAL A 114 -7.81 -6.76 -1.46
N ALA A 115 -8.72 -7.51 -2.09
CA ALA A 115 -9.67 -8.37 -1.40
C ALA A 115 -10.01 -9.56 -2.32
N ALA A 116 -10.80 -10.53 -1.84
CA ALA A 116 -11.18 -11.69 -2.63
C ALA A 116 -11.90 -11.32 -3.94
N ASP A 117 -12.61 -10.20 -3.97
CA ASP A 117 -13.39 -9.72 -5.09
C ASP A 117 -13.00 -8.30 -5.54
N ARG A 118 -11.78 -7.84 -5.21
CA ARG A 118 -11.31 -6.49 -5.53
C ARG A 118 -9.83 -6.45 -5.88
N ARG A 119 -9.47 -5.59 -6.83
CA ARG A 119 -8.07 -5.25 -7.16
C ARG A 119 -7.92 -3.75 -7.40
N VAL A 120 -6.73 -3.24 -7.13
CA VAL A 120 -6.33 -1.89 -7.56
C VAL A 120 -5.60 -2.00 -8.89
N GLU A 121 -5.89 -1.09 -9.82
CA GLU A 121 -5.23 -0.97 -11.11
C GLU A 121 -4.46 0.36 -11.20
N ILE A 122 -3.27 0.32 -11.80
CA ILE A 122 -2.46 1.48 -12.18
C ILE A 122 -2.35 1.46 -13.70
N TRP A 123 -2.95 2.45 -14.36
CA TRP A 123 -2.86 2.63 -15.80
C TRP A 123 -1.69 3.55 -16.15
N LEU A 124 -0.96 3.17 -17.20
CA LEU A 124 0.22 3.86 -17.67
C LEU A 124 -0.05 4.51 -19.02
N ASP A 125 0.55 5.67 -19.25
CA ASP A 125 0.62 6.32 -20.54
C ASP A 125 2.09 6.74 -20.79
N PRO A 126 2.74 6.33 -21.91
CA PRO A 126 2.20 5.57 -23.05
C PRO A 126 2.17 4.04 -22.89
N GLY A 127 2.60 3.50 -21.76
CA GLY A 127 2.97 2.09 -21.64
C GLY A 127 4.39 1.80 -22.15
N TYR A 128 4.85 0.56 -21.98
CA TYR A 128 6.18 0.13 -22.42
C TYR A 128 6.24 -1.36 -22.75
N THR A 129 7.24 -1.81 -23.52
CA THR A 129 7.44 -3.24 -23.84
C THR A 129 8.74 -3.74 -23.20
N PRO A 130 8.70 -4.66 -22.22
CA PRO A 130 9.90 -5.18 -21.58
C PRO A 130 10.94 -5.71 -22.60
N GLY A 131 12.20 -5.32 -22.43
CA GLY A 131 13.30 -5.75 -23.33
C GLY A 131 13.41 -5.00 -24.66
N ALA A 132 12.44 -4.13 -25.02
CA ALA A 132 12.56 -3.30 -26.21
C ALA A 132 13.59 -2.16 -26.02
N SER A 133 14.39 -1.91 -27.04
CA SER A 133 15.39 -0.84 -27.07
C SER A 133 14.77 0.57 -27.12
N VAL A 134 13.56 0.69 -27.67
CA VAL A 134 12.80 1.96 -27.82
C VAL A 134 11.72 2.06 -26.74
N ASN A 135 12.05 1.77 -25.49
CA ASN A 135 11.11 2.01 -24.39
C ASN A 135 11.04 3.50 -24.05
N ALA A 136 9.83 3.99 -23.80
CA ALA A 136 9.64 5.26 -23.12
C ALA A 136 10.40 5.19 -21.79
N LYS A 137 11.28 6.16 -21.53
CA LYS A 137 12.13 6.19 -20.33
C LYS A 137 11.32 6.51 -19.07
N GLU A 138 10.19 7.14 -19.26
CA GLU A 138 9.26 7.60 -18.24
C GLU A 138 7.84 7.16 -18.62
N GLN A 139 6.99 7.04 -17.60
CA GLN A 139 5.58 6.71 -17.72
C GLN A 139 4.78 7.67 -16.86
N THR A 140 3.62 8.09 -17.35
CA THR A 140 2.63 8.79 -16.56
C THR A 140 1.73 7.77 -15.90
N LEU A 141 1.49 7.90 -14.60
CA LEU A 141 0.39 7.21 -13.92
C LEU A 141 -0.91 7.87 -14.38
N ARG A 142 -1.52 7.36 -15.45
CA ARG A 142 -2.71 7.97 -16.06
C ARG A 142 -3.91 7.91 -15.12
N GLU A 143 -4.09 6.76 -14.48
CA GLU A 143 -5.24 6.50 -13.62
C GLU A 143 -4.86 5.48 -12.55
N VAL A 144 -5.32 5.69 -11.32
CA VAL A 144 -5.18 4.70 -10.24
C VAL A 144 -6.55 4.46 -9.63
N ARG A 145 -7.06 3.22 -9.73
CA ARG A 145 -8.47 2.94 -9.44
C ARG A 145 -8.70 1.60 -8.77
N LEU A 146 -9.75 1.52 -7.95
CA LEU A 146 -10.26 0.26 -7.41
C LEU A 146 -11.29 -0.35 -8.36
N VAL A 147 -11.26 -1.67 -8.53
CA VAL A 147 -12.17 -2.40 -9.43
C VAL A 147 -12.66 -3.70 -8.79
N CYS A 148 -13.82 -4.20 -9.23
CA CYS A 148 -14.28 -5.53 -8.86
C CYS A 148 -13.47 -6.61 -9.58
N GLU A 149 -13.30 -7.74 -8.90
CA GLU A 149 -12.72 -8.93 -9.52
C GLU A 149 -13.65 -9.44 -10.64
N GLY A 150 -13.08 -9.84 -11.76
CA GLY A 150 -13.83 -10.20 -12.97
C GLY A 150 -14.21 -9.03 -13.87
N THR A 151 -14.05 -7.77 -13.45
CA THR A 151 -14.10 -6.63 -14.39
C THR A 151 -13.02 -6.85 -15.46
N PRO A 152 -13.36 -6.79 -16.77
CA PRO A 152 -12.36 -6.95 -17.82
C PRO A 152 -11.21 -5.94 -17.68
N LEU A 153 -10.00 -6.36 -18.04
CA LEU A 153 -8.84 -5.47 -18.14
C LEU A 153 -8.96 -4.62 -19.41
N SER A 154 -9.91 -3.67 -19.43
CA SER A 154 -10.16 -2.74 -20.53
C SER A 154 -10.07 -1.27 -20.09
N GLU A 155 -9.68 -0.41 -21.03
CA GLU A 155 -9.67 1.04 -20.81
C GLU A 155 -11.07 1.66 -20.78
N VAL A 156 -12.01 1.10 -21.55
CA VAL A 156 -13.38 1.58 -21.66
C VAL A 156 -14.20 1.04 -20.49
N ARG A 157 -14.96 1.93 -19.82
CA ARG A 157 -15.81 1.64 -18.66
C ARG A 157 -17.18 2.28 -18.80
N THR A 158 -18.18 1.62 -18.22
CA THR A 158 -19.54 2.13 -18.06
C THR A 158 -19.70 2.86 -16.72
N GLU A 159 -20.61 3.83 -16.62
CA GLU A 159 -20.87 4.57 -15.38
C GLU A 159 -21.27 3.65 -14.20
N ALA A 160 -21.92 2.52 -14.48
CA ALA A 160 -22.30 1.52 -13.49
C ALA A 160 -21.08 0.85 -12.82
N GLU A 161 -19.94 0.72 -13.52
CA GLU A 161 -18.72 0.13 -12.98
C GLU A 161 -17.96 1.08 -12.03
N HIS A 162 -18.25 2.38 -12.06
CA HIS A 162 -17.65 3.37 -11.15
C HIS A 162 -18.39 3.50 -9.82
N ALA A 163 -19.67 3.11 -9.75
CA ALA A 163 -20.51 3.29 -8.57
C ALA A 163 -20.27 2.24 -7.45
N VAL A 164 -19.55 1.14 -7.73
CA VAL A 164 -19.47 -0.05 -6.84
C VAL A 164 -18.07 -0.27 -6.24
N THR A 165 -17.16 0.67 -6.43
CA THR A 165 -15.72 0.48 -6.23
C THR A 165 -15.07 1.64 -5.49
N GLN A 166 -15.60 1.98 -4.31
CA GLN A 166 -15.02 3.00 -3.44
C GLN A 166 -13.90 2.45 -2.56
N PHE A 167 -12.85 3.23 -2.28
CA PHE A 167 -11.75 2.78 -1.42
C PHE A 167 -12.12 2.61 0.07
N ASN A 168 -13.27 3.13 0.51
CA ASN A 168 -13.79 2.94 1.87
C ASN A 168 -14.05 1.47 2.24
N VAL A 169 -14.12 0.57 1.26
CA VAL A 169 -14.30 -0.88 1.49
C VAL A 169 -13.01 -1.59 1.88
N LEU A 170 -11.85 -0.95 1.66
CA LEU A 170 -10.55 -1.53 1.99
C LEU A 170 -10.16 -1.20 3.44
N ASP A 171 -9.48 -2.14 4.09
CA ASP A 171 -8.88 -1.87 5.38
C ASP A 171 -7.73 -0.86 5.28
N GLU A 172 -7.34 -0.30 6.42
CA GLU A 172 -6.33 0.74 6.46
C GLU A 172 -4.93 0.24 6.09
N VAL A 173 -4.65 -1.04 6.35
CA VAL A 173 -3.36 -1.65 6.03
C VAL A 173 -3.20 -1.75 4.53
N ASP A 174 -4.21 -2.20 3.80
CA ASP A 174 -4.17 -2.31 2.35
C ASP A 174 -4.19 -0.93 1.70
N CYS A 175 -4.98 0.02 2.21
CA CYS A 175 -4.90 1.42 1.79
C CYS A 175 -3.46 1.96 1.91
N HIS A 176 -2.84 1.77 3.08
CA HIS A 176 -1.49 2.25 3.34
C HIS A 176 -0.46 1.56 2.43
N LYS A 177 -0.54 0.25 2.19
CA LYS A 177 0.37 -0.45 1.26
C LYS A 177 0.30 0.11 -0.15
N ILE A 178 -0.91 0.37 -0.66
CA ILE A 178 -1.11 0.94 -2.00
C ILE A 178 -0.49 2.33 -2.08
N VAL A 179 -0.81 3.21 -1.12
CA VAL A 179 -0.26 4.57 -1.06
C VAL A 179 1.26 4.53 -0.92
N TYR A 180 1.80 3.65 -0.08
CA TYR A 180 3.24 3.48 0.10
C TYR A 180 3.90 3.09 -1.22
N ASP A 181 3.37 2.06 -1.90
CA ASP A 181 3.94 1.59 -3.16
C ASP A 181 3.99 2.68 -4.21
N LEU A 182 2.90 3.42 -4.39
CA LEU A 182 2.80 4.53 -5.34
C LEU A 182 3.72 5.70 -4.98
N THR A 183 3.83 6.04 -3.69
CA THR A 183 4.72 7.10 -3.19
C THR A 183 6.19 6.77 -3.47
N GLN A 184 6.57 5.49 -3.42
CA GLN A 184 7.94 5.04 -3.74
C GLN A 184 8.25 5.03 -5.24
N LEU A 185 7.25 5.09 -6.13
CA LEU A 185 7.50 5.21 -7.58
C LEU A 185 7.86 6.63 -8.00
N ALA A 186 7.34 7.63 -7.27
CA ALA A 186 7.55 9.05 -7.54
C ALA A 186 8.86 9.61 -6.97
N ARG A 187 9.74 8.74 -6.43
CA ARG A 187 11.04 9.11 -5.82
C ARG A 187 12.23 8.76 -6.71
#